data_AF-A0A952WSV2-F1
#
_entry.id   AF-A0A952WSV2-F1
#
_cell.length_a   1.000
_cell.length_b   1.000
_cell.length_c   1.000
_cell.angle_alpha   90.00
_cell.angle_beta   90.00
_cell.angle_gamma   90.00
#
_symmetry.space_group_name_H-M   'P 1'
#
loop_
_entity.id
_entity.type
_entity.pdbx_description
1 polymer ?
#
loop_
_entity_poly.entity_id
_entity_poly.type
_entity_poly.pdbx_seq_one_letter_code
_entity_poly.pdbx_strand_id
1 'polypeptide(L)'
;MPERDQSSAAAARIHPIVVAPSGSTASPRQRFAIKTIPFESPVHDVMNGAQRQEIKIHDHGFVALVDAMPRLVPEGQTADSAIVQAARVSYGQGTKKVNEDRGLIRYLLRHRHTTPFEMVEFKFHIAMPIFIARQWIRHRTANVNEYSARYSVVPDTFYRPSAESVRKQSKSNRQGGAELFGPEEHITAEAFLKYLDDAEALYARYEKLLESGVSRELARIGLPVSAYTQWYWKCDLHNTLRFLSLRMDPHAQEEIRIYAEAMYQLLEPIVPLTIEAFRDYEMESVRLTRLEIEALRAQREGGTGELATDNKREQDEWREKRRILGV
;
A
#
# COMPACT_ATOMS: atom_id res chain seq x y z
N MET A 1 52.89 40.88 -18.81
CA MET A 1 52.20 42.19 -18.94
C MET A 1 53.05 43.07 -19.84
N PRO A 2 52.49 43.91 -20.75
CA PRO A 2 51.08 44.20 -21.11
C PRO A 2 50.72 43.72 -22.55
N GLU A 3 49.46 43.39 -22.93
CA GLU A 3 48.32 44.25 -23.36
C GLU A 3 48.59 45.06 -24.65
N ARG A 4 47.69 45.30 -25.64
CA ARG A 4 46.25 45.13 -25.94
C ARG A 4 46.12 45.52 -27.44
N ASP A 5 45.39 44.81 -28.29
CA ASP A 5 43.97 45.00 -28.67
C ASP A 5 43.66 46.11 -29.72
N GLN A 6 42.66 45.79 -30.56
CA GLN A 6 41.76 46.65 -31.37
C GLN A 6 41.99 46.88 -32.89
N SER A 7 41.23 46.11 -33.68
CA SER A 7 40.11 46.52 -34.57
C SER A 7 40.24 47.71 -35.55
N SER A 8 39.80 47.53 -36.81
CA SER A 8 38.86 48.41 -37.58
C SER A 8 38.91 48.13 -39.10
N ALA A 9 37.83 47.58 -39.71
CA ALA A 9 36.88 48.19 -40.69
C ALA A 9 37.35 48.13 -42.18
N ALA A 10 36.71 47.40 -43.12
CA ALA A 10 35.36 47.44 -43.73
C ALA A 10 35.34 48.13 -45.13
N ALA A 11 34.97 47.40 -46.19
CA ALA A 11 34.16 47.87 -47.34
C ALA A 11 33.92 46.77 -48.40
N ALA A 12 32.75 46.81 -49.05
CA ALA A 12 32.03 45.73 -49.74
C ALA A 12 31.93 45.88 -51.29
N ARG A 13 31.47 44.81 -51.97
CA ARG A 13 30.66 44.71 -53.25
C ARG A 13 30.69 43.24 -53.76
N ILE A 14 29.70 42.36 -53.57
CA ILE A 14 28.33 42.13 -54.13
C ILE A 14 28.27 41.65 -55.61
N HIS A 15 27.83 40.39 -55.84
CA HIS A 15 26.68 39.93 -56.67
C HIS A 15 26.76 38.40 -57.02
N PRO A 16 25.66 37.68 -57.36
CA PRO A 16 24.25 37.80 -56.99
C PRO A 16 23.65 36.50 -56.37
N ILE A 17 22.43 36.66 -55.87
CA ILE A 17 21.55 35.67 -55.23
C ILE A 17 20.93 34.74 -56.29
N VAL A 18 20.84 33.44 -55.97
CA VAL A 18 19.82 32.54 -56.54
C VAL A 18 19.00 31.97 -55.38
N VAL A 19 17.69 32.19 -55.46
CA VAL A 19 16.68 31.89 -54.44
C VAL A 19 16.33 30.39 -54.42
N ALA A 20 16.18 29.84 -53.22
CA ALA A 20 15.87 28.46 -52.90
C ALA A 20 14.41 28.04 -53.16
N PRO A 21 14.10 26.74 -53.11
CA PRO A 21 12.83 26.26 -52.59
C PRO A 21 12.99 25.66 -51.17
N SER A 22 12.08 26.14 -50.34
CA SER A 22 11.67 25.78 -48.97
C SER A 22 11.75 24.31 -48.54
N GLY A 23 12.09 24.13 -47.25
CA GLY A 23 11.19 23.41 -46.33
C GLY A 23 11.60 22.01 -45.88
N SER A 24 12.48 21.91 -44.89
CA SER A 24 12.35 20.87 -43.86
C SER A 24 12.97 21.39 -42.57
N THR A 25 12.12 21.59 -41.56
CA THR A 25 12.47 22.06 -40.23
C THR A 25 13.34 21.03 -39.53
N ALA A 26 14.66 21.26 -39.53
CA ALA A 26 15.57 20.56 -38.63
C ALA A 26 15.12 20.83 -37.18
N SER A 27 14.67 19.78 -36.49
CA SER A 27 14.33 19.82 -35.07
C SER A 27 15.51 20.36 -34.26
N PRO A 28 15.37 21.49 -33.56
CA PRO A 28 16.40 21.93 -32.65
C PRO A 28 16.27 21.11 -31.35
N ARG A 29 17.30 20.31 -31.03
CA ARG A 29 17.83 19.99 -29.69
C ARG A 29 18.12 18.49 -29.48
N GLN A 30 19.37 18.08 -29.74
CA GLN A 30 20.06 17.20 -28.80
C GLN A 30 21.29 17.95 -28.29
N ARG A 31 21.09 18.76 -27.26
CA ARG A 31 22.16 19.48 -26.56
C ARG A 31 23.04 18.54 -25.72
N PHE A 32 22.57 17.33 -25.46
CA PHE A 32 23.22 16.34 -24.60
C PHE A 32 23.19 14.97 -25.26
N ALA A 33 24.27 14.20 -25.12
CA ALA A 33 24.34 12.80 -25.51
C ALA A 33 23.88 11.92 -24.34
N ILE A 34 22.91 11.05 -24.57
CA ILE A 34 22.47 10.05 -23.58
C ILE A 34 23.47 8.89 -23.63
N LYS A 35 24.15 8.63 -22.51
CA LYS A 35 25.04 7.47 -22.36
C LYS A 35 24.29 6.34 -21.65
N THR A 36 24.17 5.20 -22.30
CA THR A 36 23.74 3.96 -21.65
C THR A 36 24.88 3.39 -20.83
N ILE A 37 24.65 3.20 -19.53
CA ILE A 37 25.61 2.54 -18.62
C ILE A 37 25.13 1.09 -18.45
N PRO A 38 25.95 0.08 -18.77
CA PRO A 38 25.57 -1.32 -18.59
C PRO A 38 25.44 -1.64 -17.09
N PHE A 39 24.61 -2.64 -16.76
CA PHE A 39 24.57 -3.18 -15.40
C PHE A 39 25.94 -3.74 -15.02
N GLU A 40 26.33 -3.57 -13.76
CA GLU A 40 27.60 -4.08 -13.22
C GLU A 40 27.60 -5.62 -13.10
N SER A 41 26.42 -6.23 -13.09
CA SER A 41 26.21 -7.68 -13.02
C SER A 41 24.93 -8.09 -13.77
N PRO A 42 24.75 -9.38 -14.09
CA PRO A 42 23.48 -9.90 -14.61
C PRO A 42 22.31 -9.55 -13.70
N VAL A 43 21.17 -9.22 -14.29
CA VAL A 43 19.94 -8.85 -13.59
C VAL A 43 18.79 -9.76 -14.01
N HIS A 44 17.81 -9.92 -13.12
CA HIS A 44 16.57 -10.64 -13.40
C HIS A 44 15.35 -9.82 -12.96
N ASP A 45 14.19 -10.22 -13.46
CA ASP A 45 12.91 -9.65 -13.05
C ASP A 45 12.51 -10.18 -11.66
N VAL A 46 12.53 -9.29 -10.67
CA VAL A 46 12.26 -9.64 -9.26
C VAL A 46 10.84 -10.18 -9.03
N MET A 47 9.90 -9.80 -9.90
CA MET A 47 8.53 -10.27 -9.76
C MET A 47 8.36 -11.70 -10.24
N ASN A 48 9.26 -12.22 -11.08
CA ASN A 48 9.27 -13.62 -11.51
C ASN A 48 7.88 -14.19 -11.91
N GLY A 49 7.06 -13.39 -12.60
CA GLY A 49 5.70 -13.77 -13.01
C GLY A 49 4.57 -13.31 -12.09
N ALA A 50 4.87 -12.74 -10.92
CA ALA A 50 3.90 -12.22 -9.96
C ALA A 50 2.96 -11.15 -10.53
N GLN A 51 3.33 -10.50 -11.65
CA GLN A 51 2.47 -9.55 -12.36
C GLN A 51 1.19 -10.18 -12.95
N ARG A 52 1.11 -11.52 -12.94
CA ARG A 52 -0.05 -12.31 -13.36
C ARG A 52 -0.71 -13.06 -12.20
N GLN A 53 -0.22 -12.88 -10.97
CA GLN A 53 -0.78 -13.53 -9.80
C GLN A 53 -1.88 -12.65 -9.22
N GLU A 54 -3.03 -13.27 -8.99
CA GLU A 54 -4.14 -12.69 -8.25
C GLU A 54 -4.49 -13.60 -7.08
N ILE A 55 -4.80 -13.00 -5.93
CA ILE A 55 -5.43 -13.68 -4.81
C ILE A 55 -6.89 -13.28 -4.84
N LYS A 56 -7.78 -14.25 -5.09
CA LYS A 56 -9.24 -14.04 -5.02
C LYS A 56 -9.67 -13.86 -3.58
N ILE A 57 -10.60 -12.93 -3.36
CA ILE A 57 -11.10 -12.55 -2.04
C ILE A 57 -12.62 -12.46 -2.07
N HIS A 58 -13.28 -13.24 -1.21
CA HIS A 58 -14.74 -13.43 -1.25
C HIS A 58 -15.20 -13.86 -2.65
N ASP A 59 -16.39 -13.44 -3.09
CA ASP A 59 -16.99 -13.90 -4.35
C ASP A 59 -16.49 -13.13 -5.58
N HIS A 60 -16.24 -11.83 -5.44
CA HIS A 60 -15.92 -10.92 -6.56
C HIS A 60 -14.66 -10.08 -6.36
N GLY A 61 -14.02 -10.19 -5.19
CA GLY A 61 -12.85 -9.41 -4.85
C GLY A 61 -11.56 -10.08 -5.29
N PHE A 62 -10.51 -9.28 -5.40
CA PHE A 62 -9.15 -9.78 -5.58
C PHE A 62 -8.13 -8.70 -5.21
N VAL A 63 -6.90 -9.16 -4.93
CA VAL A 63 -5.69 -8.35 -4.96
C VAL A 63 -4.75 -8.96 -5.99
N ALA A 64 -4.37 -8.19 -6.99
CA ALA A 64 -3.37 -8.56 -7.98
C ALA A 64 -2.18 -7.60 -7.90
N LEU A 65 -0.97 -8.14 -7.82
CA LEU A 65 0.23 -7.33 -7.95
C LEU A 65 0.48 -7.07 -9.43
N VAL A 66 0.55 -5.80 -9.83
CA VAL A 66 0.68 -5.41 -11.24
C VAL A 66 2.12 -5.09 -11.57
N ASP A 67 2.81 -4.40 -10.66
CA ASP A 67 4.19 -3.98 -10.89
C ASP A 67 4.93 -3.70 -9.58
N ALA A 68 6.26 -3.71 -9.65
CA ALA A 68 7.15 -3.37 -8.55
C ALA A 68 8.34 -2.56 -9.07
N MET A 69 8.83 -1.64 -8.23
CA MET A 69 10.05 -0.89 -8.45
C MET A 69 11.03 -1.18 -7.31
N PRO A 70 12.31 -1.49 -7.59
CA PRO A 70 12.83 -1.78 -8.93
C PRO A 70 12.28 -3.09 -9.49
N ARG A 71 12.14 -3.15 -10.82
CA ARG A 71 11.73 -4.37 -11.53
C ARG A 71 12.90 -5.33 -11.74
N LEU A 72 14.07 -4.77 -12.08
CA LEU A 72 15.28 -5.52 -12.37
C LEU A 72 16.23 -5.42 -11.17
N VAL A 73 16.67 -6.56 -10.66
CA VAL A 73 17.61 -6.66 -9.54
C VAL A 73 18.75 -7.62 -9.90
N PRO A 74 19.95 -7.49 -9.30
CA PRO A 74 21.05 -8.43 -9.54
C PRO A 74 20.64 -9.89 -9.32
N GLU A 75 21.16 -10.81 -10.12
CA GLU A 75 20.92 -12.24 -9.92
C GLU A 75 21.21 -12.70 -8.49
N GLY A 76 20.30 -13.48 -7.92
CA GLY A 76 20.40 -13.97 -6.54
C GLY A 76 20.01 -12.94 -5.45
N GLN A 77 19.50 -11.77 -5.83
CA GLN A 77 18.99 -10.75 -4.90
C GLN A 77 17.48 -10.53 -5.06
N THR A 78 16.89 -9.82 -4.10
CA THR A 78 15.47 -9.42 -4.11
C THR A 78 15.37 -7.90 -4.18
N ALA A 79 14.16 -7.32 -4.16
CA ALA A 79 13.99 -5.86 -4.17
C ALA A 79 14.52 -5.21 -2.89
N ASP A 80 14.81 -5.99 -1.85
CA ASP A 80 15.55 -5.57 -0.66
C ASP A 80 16.91 -4.91 -1.01
N SER A 81 17.53 -5.30 -2.13
CA SER A 81 18.81 -4.72 -2.57
C SER A 81 18.71 -3.22 -2.85
N ALA A 82 17.54 -2.73 -3.27
CA ALA A 82 17.31 -1.31 -3.54
C ALA A 82 17.36 -0.48 -2.25
N ILE A 83 16.85 -1.04 -1.15
CA ILE A 83 16.86 -0.43 0.18
C ILE A 83 18.31 -0.26 0.64
N VAL A 84 19.09 -1.32 0.49
CA VAL A 84 20.51 -1.35 0.84
C VAL A 84 21.32 -0.38 -0.01
N GLN A 85 21.08 -0.38 -1.33
CA GLN A 85 21.71 0.54 -2.27
C GLN A 85 21.44 1.99 -1.86
N ALA A 86 20.17 2.34 -1.64
CA ALA A 86 19.76 3.68 -1.23
C ALA A 86 20.39 4.11 0.11
N ALA A 87 20.42 3.21 1.09
CA ALA A 87 21.05 3.48 2.38
C ALA A 87 22.57 3.69 2.25
N ARG A 88 23.25 2.92 1.39
CA ARG A 88 24.71 2.98 1.20
C ARG A 88 25.19 4.16 0.36
N VAL A 89 24.35 4.78 -0.45
CA VAL A 89 24.69 6.06 -1.12
C VAL A 89 25.12 7.11 -0.09
N SER A 90 24.58 7.06 1.13
CA SER A 90 24.99 7.91 2.25
C SER A 90 26.41 7.62 2.80
N TYR A 91 26.98 6.45 2.52
CA TYR A 91 28.24 5.96 3.09
C TYR A 91 29.36 5.68 2.05
N GLY A 92 29.07 5.81 0.75
CA GLY A 92 30.02 5.53 -0.33
C GLY A 92 30.04 4.05 -0.78
N GLN A 93 30.45 3.82 -2.03
CA GLN A 93 30.52 2.51 -2.68
C GLN A 93 31.52 1.58 -1.98
N GLY A 94 31.04 0.43 -1.49
CA GLY A 94 31.87 -0.67 -1.00
C GLY A 94 31.18 -2.01 -1.27
N THR A 95 31.87 -2.93 -1.93
CA THR A 95 31.40 -4.27 -2.30
C THR A 95 31.30 -5.16 -1.07
N LYS A 96 30.09 -5.59 -0.68
CA LYS A 96 29.88 -6.42 0.52
C LYS A 96 28.77 -7.48 0.35
N LYS A 97 28.78 -8.51 1.23
CA LYS A 97 28.03 -9.79 1.11
C LYS A 97 26.57 -9.70 1.60
N VAL A 98 25.72 -10.63 1.15
CA VAL A 98 24.28 -10.78 1.51
C VAL A 98 23.98 -10.77 3.02
N ASN A 99 24.82 -11.39 3.87
CA ASN A 99 24.62 -11.35 5.32
C ASN A 99 24.68 -9.93 5.91
N GLU A 100 25.40 -9.02 5.25
CA GLU A 100 25.47 -7.62 5.65
C GLU A 100 24.22 -6.84 5.24
N ASP A 101 23.55 -7.26 4.16
CA ASP A 101 22.32 -6.64 3.66
C ASP A 101 21.16 -6.88 4.63
N ARG A 102 20.96 -8.13 5.07
CA ARG A 102 19.99 -8.46 6.12
C ARG A 102 20.25 -7.68 7.41
N GLY A 103 21.51 -7.61 7.84
CA GLY A 103 21.90 -6.85 9.03
C GLY A 103 21.55 -5.36 8.92
N LEU A 104 21.83 -4.76 7.76
CA LEU A 104 21.54 -3.36 7.49
C LEU A 104 20.03 -3.08 7.45
N ILE A 105 19.24 -3.87 6.72
CA ILE A 105 17.78 -3.68 6.65
C ILE A 105 17.15 -3.74 8.04
N ARG A 106 17.53 -4.74 8.84
CA ARG A 106 17.08 -4.87 10.23
C ARG A 106 17.49 -3.67 11.08
N TYR A 107 18.72 -3.16 10.91
CA TYR A 107 19.18 -1.96 11.58
C TYR A 107 18.32 -0.74 11.20
N LEU A 108 18.07 -0.54 9.90
CA LEU A 108 17.30 0.61 9.40
C LEU A 108 15.88 0.59 9.97
N LEU A 109 15.18 -0.55 9.91
CA LEU A 109 13.81 -0.66 10.40
C LEU A 109 13.73 -0.43 11.91
N ARG A 110 14.60 -1.07 12.70
CA ARG A 110 14.65 -0.91 14.16
C ARG A 110 14.89 0.54 14.61
N HIS A 111 15.67 1.31 13.85
CA HIS A 111 15.95 2.70 14.15
C HIS A 111 15.07 3.69 13.38
N ARG A 112 14.02 3.20 12.70
CA ARG A 112 13.08 4.01 11.93
C ARG A 112 13.75 4.90 10.89
N HIS A 113 14.81 4.40 10.25
CA HIS A 113 15.39 5.00 9.06
C HIS A 113 14.53 4.58 7.86
N THR A 114 13.45 5.32 7.61
CA THR A 114 12.37 4.91 6.69
C THR A 114 12.66 5.23 5.24
N THR A 115 13.42 6.29 4.94
CA THR A 115 13.62 6.78 3.57
C THR A 115 14.24 5.76 2.60
N PRO A 116 15.14 4.84 2.99
CA PRO A 116 15.61 3.81 2.07
C PRO A 116 14.51 2.82 1.63
N PHE A 117 13.50 2.59 2.48
CA PHE A 117 12.35 1.74 2.14
C PHE A 117 11.42 2.41 1.14
N GLU A 118 11.40 3.75 1.07
CA GLU A 118 10.59 4.49 0.08
C GLU A 118 11.10 4.31 -1.36
N MET A 119 12.29 3.73 -1.55
CA MET A 119 12.87 3.44 -2.87
C MET A 119 12.33 2.14 -3.50
N VAL A 120 11.53 1.38 -2.74
CA VAL A 120 10.79 0.24 -3.26
C VAL A 120 9.32 0.65 -3.39
N GLU A 121 8.70 0.42 -4.54
CA GLU A 121 7.28 0.72 -4.77
C GLU A 121 6.53 -0.49 -5.32
N PHE A 122 5.23 -0.54 -5.07
CA PHE A 122 4.33 -1.54 -5.59
C PHE A 122 3.10 -0.89 -6.21
N LYS A 123 2.58 -1.51 -7.26
CA LYS A 123 1.31 -1.15 -7.90
C LYS A 123 0.40 -2.36 -7.88
N PHE A 124 -0.77 -2.22 -7.30
CA PHE A 124 -1.79 -3.26 -7.22
C PHE A 124 -3.01 -2.89 -8.04
N HIS A 125 -3.69 -3.89 -8.59
CA HIS A 125 -5.06 -3.80 -9.08
C HIS A 125 -5.94 -4.58 -8.12
N ILE A 126 -6.95 -3.91 -7.58
CA ILE A 126 -7.74 -4.45 -6.48
C ILE A 126 -9.22 -4.26 -6.84
N ALA A 127 -10.01 -5.31 -6.63
CA ALA A 127 -11.46 -5.23 -6.63
C ALA A 127 -11.97 -5.46 -5.22
N MET A 128 -12.79 -4.54 -4.70
CA MET A 128 -13.29 -4.60 -3.33
C MET A 128 -14.64 -3.88 -3.19
N PRO A 129 -15.40 -4.13 -2.12
CA PRO A 129 -16.61 -3.38 -1.81
C PRO A 129 -16.32 -1.92 -1.45
N ILE A 130 -17.23 -1.00 -1.77
CA ILE A 130 -17.09 0.43 -1.49
C ILE A 130 -16.83 0.70 0.00
N PHE A 131 -17.47 -0.03 0.93
CA PHE A 131 -17.23 0.17 2.36
C PHE A 131 -15.78 -0.17 2.79
N ILE A 132 -15.11 -1.11 2.11
CA ILE A 132 -13.68 -1.40 2.30
C ILE A 132 -12.85 -0.27 1.68
N ALA A 133 -13.17 0.14 0.45
CA ALA A 133 -12.47 1.22 -0.24
C ALA A 133 -12.45 2.52 0.57
N ARG A 134 -13.54 2.85 1.26
CA ARG A 134 -13.64 4.03 2.14
C ARG A 134 -12.71 3.99 3.36
N GLN A 135 -12.38 2.80 3.87
CA GLN A 135 -11.38 2.64 4.94
C GLN A 135 -9.96 2.72 4.38
N TRP A 136 -9.75 2.13 3.21
CA TRP A 136 -8.45 2.06 2.56
C TRP A 136 -7.97 3.42 2.05
N ILE A 137 -8.85 4.24 1.45
CA ILE A 137 -8.49 5.56 0.89
C ILE A 137 -8.01 6.58 1.93
N ARG A 138 -8.16 6.26 3.23
CA ARG A 138 -7.63 7.08 4.34
C ARG A 138 -6.09 7.08 4.41
N HIS A 139 -5.45 6.13 3.72
CA HIS A 139 -4.00 6.02 3.58
C HIS A 139 -3.50 6.94 2.46
N ARG A 140 -3.35 8.22 2.82
CA ARG A 140 -3.16 9.37 1.89
C ARG A 140 -1.83 9.42 1.13
N THR A 141 -0.86 8.58 1.49
CA THR A 141 0.47 8.55 0.87
C THR A 141 0.51 7.71 -0.41
N ALA A 142 -0.57 7.01 -0.73
CA ALA A 142 -0.69 6.25 -1.98
C ALA A 142 -1.28 7.07 -3.13
N ASN A 143 -0.97 6.67 -4.36
CA ASN A 143 -1.64 7.13 -5.57
C ASN A 143 -2.74 6.14 -5.94
N VAL A 144 -3.97 6.65 -6.14
CA VAL A 144 -5.15 5.80 -6.40
C VAL A 144 -5.88 6.28 -7.64
N ASN A 145 -6.29 5.34 -8.50
CA ASN A 145 -7.19 5.59 -9.62
C ASN A 145 -8.33 4.57 -9.59
N GLU A 146 -9.54 5.04 -9.29
CA GLU A 146 -10.72 4.21 -9.07
C GLU A 146 -11.67 4.22 -10.25
N TYR A 147 -12.33 3.09 -10.47
CA TYR A 147 -13.45 2.94 -11.39
C TYR A 147 -14.52 4.01 -11.13
N SER A 148 -14.77 4.86 -12.13
CA SER A 148 -15.74 5.93 -12.01
C SER A 148 -17.12 5.50 -12.48
N ALA A 149 -18.01 5.30 -11.52
CA ALA A 149 -19.44 5.08 -11.78
C ALA A 149 -20.15 6.31 -12.39
N ARG A 150 -19.43 7.41 -12.69
CA ARG A 150 -19.97 8.57 -13.46
C ARG A 150 -19.91 8.31 -14.95
N TYR A 151 -18.86 7.62 -15.39
CA TYR A 151 -18.61 7.34 -16.79
C TYR A 151 -19.09 5.95 -17.19
N SER A 152 -19.13 5.02 -16.24
CA SER A 152 -19.41 3.61 -16.53
C SER A 152 -20.57 3.07 -15.69
N VAL A 153 -21.22 2.02 -16.18
CA VAL A 153 -22.28 1.30 -15.45
C VAL A 153 -21.65 0.49 -14.33
N VAL A 154 -22.19 0.54 -13.12
CA VAL A 154 -21.67 -0.27 -12.00
C VAL A 154 -22.01 -1.74 -12.26
N PRO A 155 -21.06 -2.69 -12.19
CA PRO A 155 -21.39 -4.11 -12.33
C PRO A 155 -22.33 -4.62 -11.24
N ASP A 156 -23.15 -5.61 -11.59
CA ASP A 156 -24.04 -6.33 -10.66
C ASP A 156 -23.25 -7.30 -9.77
N THR A 157 -22.40 -6.75 -8.90
CA THR A 157 -21.50 -7.49 -8.02
C THR A 157 -21.47 -6.86 -6.64
N PHE A 158 -21.86 -7.61 -5.62
CA PHE A 158 -22.02 -7.14 -4.24
C PHE A 158 -21.29 -8.05 -3.26
N TYR A 159 -20.85 -7.49 -2.13
CA TYR A 159 -20.32 -8.28 -1.03
C TYR A 159 -21.43 -8.92 -0.22
N ARG A 160 -21.30 -10.24 -0.05
CA ARG A 160 -22.18 -11.05 0.79
C ARG A 160 -21.33 -11.90 1.75
N PRO A 161 -21.46 -11.73 3.07
CA PRO A 161 -20.85 -12.65 4.03
C PRO A 161 -21.62 -13.97 4.08
N SER A 162 -20.99 -15.04 4.54
CA SER A 162 -21.73 -16.25 4.94
C SER A 162 -22.55 -15.98 6.21
N ALA A 163 -23.61 -16.76 6.44
CA ALA A 163 -24.39 -16.66 7.68
C ALA A 163 -23.51 -16.83 8.93
N GLU A 164 -22.50 -17.69 8.84
CA GLU A 164 -21.54 -17.98 9.92
C GLU A 164 -20.56 -16.81 10.16
N SER A 165 -20.37 -15.94 9.18
CA SER A 165 -19.51 -14.75 9.28
C SER A 165 -20.25 -13.51 9.77
N VAL A 166 -21.57 -13.59 10.00
CA VAL A 166 -22.33 -12.50 10.57
C VAL A 166 -21.98 -12.37 12.06
N ARG A 167 -21.52 -11.18 12.45
CA ARG A 167 -20.96 -10.91 13.79
C ARG A 167 -21.84 -9.94 14.57
N LYS A 168 -21.94 -10.17 15.88
CA LYS A 168 -22.41 -9.21 16.87
C LYS A 168 -21.37 -8.10 17.07
N GLN A 169 -21.85 -6.92 17.42
CA GLN A 169 -21.00 -5.78 17.78
C GLN A 169 -20.06 -6.15 18.94
N SER A 170 -18.77 -5.89 18.78
CA SER A 170 -17.81 -6.13 19.87
C SER A 170 -18.03 -5.17 21.04
N LYS A 171 -17.91 -5.71 22.26
CA LYS A 171 -18.03 -4.96 23.53
C LYS A 171 -16.78 -4.14 23.85
N SER A 172 -15.60 -4.58 23.38
CA SER A 172 -14.31 -3.93 23.59
C SER A 172 -13.84 -3.15 22.36
N ASN A 173 -14.02 -3.71 21.16
CA ASN A 173 -13.66 -3.06 19.90
C ASN A 173 -14.88 -2.37 19.27
N ARG A 174 -15.01 -1.05 19.47
CA ARG A 174 -16.10 -0.28 18.86
C ARG A 174 -16.02 -0.16 17.32
N GLN A 175 -14.93 -0.61 16.71
CA GLN A 175 -14.71 -0.54 15.26
C GLN A 175 -15.08 -1.83 14.50
N GLY A 176 -15.44 -2.91 15.19
CA GLY A 176 -15.71 -4.19 14.54
C GLY A 176 -16.67 -5.11 15.30
N GLY A 177 -17.14 -6.14 14.60
CA GLY A 177 -17.77 -7.30 15.22
C GLY A 177 -16.73 -8.28 15.74
N ALA A 178 -17.10 -9.11 16.73
CA ALA A 178 -16.16 -10.09 17.29
C ALA A 178 -16.84 -11.43 17.65
N GLU A 179 -18.05 -11.39 18.18
CA GLU A 179 -18.78 -12.58 18.59
C GLU A 179 -19.70 -13.04 17.47
N LEU A 180 -19.70 -14.33 17.13
CA LEU A 180 -20.64 -14.89 16.16
C LEU A 180 -22.02 -15.05 16.81
N PHE A 181 -23.07 -15.03 15.99
CA PHE A 181 -24.38 -15.48 16.44
C PHE A 181 -24.32 -16.98 16.76
N GLY A 182 -24.86 -17.39 17.91
CA GLY A 182 -24.91 -18.79 18.30
C GLY A 182 -25.88 -19.60 17.42
N PRO A 183 -25.88 -20.94 17.52
CA PRO A 183 -26.76 -21.80 16.72
C PRO A 183 -28.25 -21.45 16.85
N GLU A 184 -28.69 -20.99 18.03
CA GLU A 184 -30.07 -20.60 18.31
C GLU A 184 -30.43 -19.19 17.79
N GLU A 185 -29.43 -18.36 17.44
CA GLU A 185 -29.62 -16.98 16.98
C GLU A 185 -29.51 -16.87 15.44
N HIS A 186 -29.51 -18.00 14.73
CA HIS A 186 -29.35 -18.09 13.27
C HIS A 186 -30.35 -17.19 12.51
N ILE A 187 -31.56 -17.05 13.04
CA ILE A 187 -32.62 -16.20 12.49
C ILE A 187 -32.15 -14.75 12.30
N THR A 188 -31.29 -14.23 13.18
CA THR A 188 -30.79 -12.84 13.05
C THR A 188 -29.81 -12.72 11.89
N ALA A 189 -28.93 -13.70 11.72
CA ALA A 189 -28.01 -13.75 10.59
C ALA A 189 -28.77 -13.91 9.27
N GLU A 190 -29.76 -14.80 9.21
CA GLU A 190 -30.64 -14.96 8.05
C GLU A 190 -31.43 -13.68 7.73
N ALA A 191 -31.97 -12.99 8.74
CA ALA A 191 -32.65 -11.72 8.55
C ALA A 191 -31.72 -10.64 7.97
N PHE A 192 -30.46 -10.62 8.39
CA PHE A 192 -29.45 -9.75 7.79
C PHE A 192 -29.16 -10.12 6.32
N LEU A 193 -29.02 -11.42 6.00
CA LEU A 193 -28.84 -11.87 4.62
C LEU A 193 -30.04 -11.51 3.73
N LYS A 194 -31.26 -11.64 4.26
CA LYS A 194 -32.49 -11.20 3.57
C LYS A 194 -32.50 -9.69 3.32
N TYR A 195 -32.03 -8.89 4.28
CA TYR A 195 -31.86 -7.45 4.07
C TYR A 195 -30.86 -7.15 2.94
N LEU A 196 -29.78 -7.95 2.81
CA LEU A 196 -28.86 -7.84 1.68
C LEU A 196 -29.54 -8.22 0.36
N ASP A 197 -30.36 -9.28 0.32
CA ASP A 197 -31.15 -9.64 -0.87
C ASP A 197 -32.03 -8.46 -1.34
N ASP A 198 -32.71 -7.81 -0.39
CA ASP A 198 -33.57 -6.66 -0.67
C ASP A 198 -32.76 -5.46 -1.22
N ALA A 199 -31.55 -5.25 -0.70
CA ALA A 199 -30.65 -4.18 -1.16
C ALA A 199 -30.08 -4.46 -2.56
N GLU A 200 -29.68 -5.70 -2.84
CA GLU A 200 -29.18 -6.16 -4.13
C GLU A 200 -30.27 -6.10 -5.21
N ALA A 201 -31.52 -6.43 -4.86
CA ALA A 201 -32.68 -6.33 -5.75
C ALA A 201 -32.96 -4.89 -6.26
N LEU A 202 -32.38 -3.86 -5.63
CA LEU A 202 -32.43 -2.47 -6.13
C LEU A 202 -31.64 -2.29 -7.42
N TYR A 203 -30.71 -3.19 -7.75
CA TYR A 203 -29.92 -3.11 -8.98
C TYR A 203 -30.80 -3.14 -10.24
N ALA A 204 -31.84 -3.99 -10.27
CA ALA A 204 -32.82 -4.01 -11.36
C ALA A 204 -33.57 -2.67 -11.54
N ARG A 205 -33.70 -1.87 -10.47
CA ARG A 205 -34.27 -0.52 -10.56
C ARG A 205 -33.25 0.47 -11.10
N TYR A 206 -31.99 0.35 -10.70
CA TYR A 206 -30.87 1.13 -11.24
C TYR A 206 -30.77 0.96 -12.77
N GLU A 207 -30.82 -0.27 -13.27
CA GLU A 207 -30.78 -0.55 -14.72
C GLU A 207 -31.96 0.10 -15.46
N LYS A 208 -33.19 -0.08 -14.96
CA LYS A 208 -34.38 0.56 -15.56
C LYS A 208 -34.29 2.08 -15.59
N LEU A 209 -33.71 2.70 -14.57
CA LEU A 209 -33.50 4.15 -14.55
C LEU A 209 -32.50 4.60 -15.61
N LEU A 210 -31.42 3.83 -15.84
CA LEU A 210 -30.48 4.09 -16.92
C LEU A 210 -31.14 3.96 -18.30
N GLU A 211 -31.94 2.90 -18.52
CA GLU A 211 -32.72 2.70 -19.75
C GLU A 211 -33.71 3.84 -19.98
N SER A 212 -34.26 4.40 -18.91
CA SER A 212 -35.17 5.55 -18.93
C SER A 212 -34.44 6.90 -19.10
N GLY A 213 -33.11 6.91 -19.27
CA GLY A 213 -32.33 8.11 -19.56
C GLY A 213 -31.83 8.88 -18.33
N VAL A 214 -31.96 8.36 -17.12
CA VAL A 214 -31.35 8.98 -15.93
C VAL A 214 -29.83 8.90 -16.05
N SER A 215 -29.14 10.00 -15.75
CA SER A 215 -27.68 10.04 -15.84
C SER A 215 -27.04 9.04 -14.88
N ARG A 216 -25.92 8.41 -15.29
CA ARG A 216 -25.20 7.41 -14.49
C ARG A 216 -24.83 7.92 -13.10
N GLU A 217 -24.48 9.21 -13.00
CA GLU A 217 -24.11 9.81 -11.74
C GLU A 217 -25.22 10.05 -10.75
N LEU A 218 -26.45 10.20 -11.24
CA LEU A 218 -27.65 10.26 -10.40
C LEU A 218 -28.20 8.86 -10.13
N ALA A 219 -28.28 7.99 -11.13
CA ALA A 219 -28.85 6.66 -10.98
C ALA A 219 -28.13 5.82 -9.91
N ARG A 220 -26.79 5.91 -9.84
CA ARG A 220 -25.98 5.11 -8.90
C ARG A 220 -26.17 5.44 -7.42
N ILE A 221 -26.76 6.60 -7.06
CA ILE A 221 -26.78 7.07 -5.67
C ILE A 221 -27.61 6.16 -4.75
N GLY A 222 -28.49 5.35 -5.33
CA GLY A 222 -29.28 4.35 -4.61
C GLY A 222 -28.57 3.00 -4.40
N LEU A 223 -27.39 2.78 -5.01
CA LEU A 223 -26.66 1.52 -4.87
C LEU A 223 -26.03 1.41 -3.46
N PRO A 224 -26.06 0.23 -2.83
CA PRO A 224 -25.51 0.03 -1.50
C PRO A 224 -23.97 0.09 -1.51
N VAL A 225 -23.39 0.41 -0.36
CA VAL A 225 -21.92 0.42 -0.17
C VAL A 225 -21.28 -0.98 -0.21
N SER A 226 -22.09 -2.05 -0.29
CA SER A 226 -21.64 -3.42 -0.54
C SER A 226 -21.27 -3.66 -2.00
N ALA A 227 -21.66 -2.77 -2.92
CA ALA A 227 -21.28 -2.88 -4.34
C ALA A 227 -19.75 -2.88 -4.49
N TYR A 228 -19.24 -3.71 -5.39
CA TYR A 228 -17.82 -3.74 -5.72
C TYR A 228 -17.41 -2.55 -6.59
N THR A 229 -16.22 -2.04 -6.30
CA THR A 229 -15.45 -1.10 -7.10
C THR A 229 -14.09 -1.72 -7.38
N GLN A 230 -13.33 -1.09 -8.29
CA GLN A 230 -11.96 -1.50 -8.57
C GLN A 230 -11.05 -0.29 -8.66
N TRP A 231 -9.79 -0.45 -8.27
CA TRP A 231 -8.80 0.59 -8.46
C TRP A 231 -7.41 0.06 -8.75
N TYR A 232 -6.58 0.94 -9.31
CA TYR A 232 -5.14 0.83 -9.17
C TYR A 232 -4.69 1.58 -7.92
N TRP A 233 -3.87 0.94 -7.10
CA TRP A 233 -3.28 1.50 -5.88
C TRP A 233 -1.76 1.36 -5.96
N LYS A 234 -1.04 2.49 -5.99
CA LYS A 234 0.43 2.52 -6.03
C LYS A 234 0.96 3.17 -4.76
N CYS A 235 1.92 2.53 -4.08
CA CYS A 235 2.53 3.08 -2.88
C CYS A 235 3.96 2.55 -2.70
N ASP A 236 4.79 3.31 -2.00
CA ASP A 236 6.10 2.86 -1.57
C ASP A 236 6.01 1.83 -0.42
N LEU A 237 7.09 1.08 -0.21
CA LEU A 237 7.14 -0.01 0.76
C LEU A 237 6.99 0.51 2.19
N HIS A 238 7.59 1.65 2.56
CA HIS A 238 7.44 2.20 3.91
C HIS A 238 5.96 2.45 4.25
N ASN A 239 5.25 3.13 3.37
CA ASN A 239 3.84 3.43 3.54
C ASN A 239 2.94 2.19 3.38
N THR A 240 3.35 1.22 2.57
CA THR A 240 2.67 -0.08 2.46
C THR A 240 2.80 -0.88 3.75
N LEU A 241 3.99 -0.96 4.37
CA LEU A 241 4.17 -1.60 5.68
C LEU A 241 3.32 -0.93 6.76
N ARG A 242 3.22 0.40 6.74
CA ARG A 242 2.31 1.14 7.63
C ARG A 242 0.83 0.83 7.37
N PHE A 243 0.43 0.66 6.10
CA PHE A 243 -0.91 0.20 5.77
C PHE A 243 -1.17 -1.17 6.38
N LEU A 244 -0.25 -2.12 6.16
CA LEU A 244 -0.34 -3.49 6.66
C LEU A 244 -0.41 -3.53 8.19
N SER A 245 0.43 -2.78 8.91
CA SER A 245 0.39 -2.78 10.39
C SER A 245 -0.93 -2.26 10.95
N LEU A 246 -1.60 -1.33 10.27
CA LEU A 246 -2.91 -0.81 10.68
C LEU A 246 -4.08 -1.67 10.21
N ARG A 247 -3.91 -2.42 9.11
CA ARG A 247 -5.00 -3.17 8.47
C ARG A 247 -4.96 -4.66 8.70
N MET A 248 -3.84 -5.22 9.18
CA MET A 248 -3.76 -6.58 9.71
C MET A 248 -4.00 -6.61 11.24
N ASP A 249 -4.13 -5.46 11.88
CA ASP A 249 -4.42 -5.37 13.31
C ASP A 249 -5.81 -5.97 13.64
N PRO A 250 -5.96 -6.75 14.73
CA PRO A 250 -7.24 -7.34 15.12
C PRO A 250 -8.38 -6.34 15.35
N HIS A 251 -8.07 -5.06 15.63
CA HIS A 251 -9.07 -4.01 15.78
C HIS A 251 -9.66 -3.53 14.45
N ALA A 252 -8.95 -3.73 13.34
CA ALA A 252 -9.48 -3.42 12.02
C ALA A 252 -10.64 -4.36 11.67
N GLN A 253 -11.57 -3.85 10.85
CA GLN A 253 -12.67 -4.65 10.34
C GLN A 253 -12.14 -5.86 9.56
N GLU A 254 -12.66 -7.05 9.85
CA GLU A 254 -12.17 -8.32 9.29
C GLU A 254 -12.05 -8.30 7.78
N GLU A 255 -13.04 -7.72 7.08
CA GLU A 255 -13.03 -7.66 5.63
C GLU A 255 -11.80 -6.92 5.09
N ILE A 256 -11.34 -5.80 5.67
CA ILE A 256 -10.11 -5.14 5.18
C ILE A 256 -8.83 -5.87 5.60
N ARG A 257 -8.88 -6.67 6.69
CA ARG A 257 -7.73 -7.50 7.12
C ARG A 257 -7.39 -8.54 6.07
N ILE A 258 -8.40 -9.20 5.51
CA ILE A 258 -8.22 -10.22 4.46
C ILE A 258 -7.50 -9.64 3.24
N TYR A 259 -7.83 -8.41 2.84
CA TYR A 259 -7.11 -7.73 1.74
C TYR A 259 -5.67 -7.37 2.12
N ALA A 260 -5.44 -6.92 3.35
CA ALA A 260 -4.09 -6.60 3.82
C ALA A 260 -3.22 -7.86 3.91
N GLU A 261 -3.76 -8.98 4.38
CA GLU A 261 -3.10 -10.29 4.40
C GLU A 261 -2.75 -10.78 2.98
N ALA A 262 -3.66 -10.61 2.02
CA ALA A 262 -3.38 -10.95 0.62
C ALA A 262 -2.24 -10.09 0.03
N MET A 263 -2.23 -8.78 0.31
CA MET A 263 -1.11 -7.91 -0.08
C MET A 263 0.19 -8.36 0.56
N TYR A 264 0.17 -8.67 1.86
CA TYR A 264 1.34 -9.15 2.59
C TYR A 264 1.94 -10.40 1.93
N GLN A 265 1.11 -11.39 1.57
CA GLN A 265 1.55 -12.61 0.90
C GLN A 265 2.18 -12.34 -0.49
N LEU A 266 1.66 -11.37 -1.24
CA LEU A 266 2.23 -10.99 -2.54
C LEU A 266 3.57 -10.25 -2.41
N LEU A 267 3.81 -9.58 -1.29
CA LEU A 267 5.04 -8.81 -1.03
C LEU A 267 6.18 -9.67 -0.48
N GLU A 268 5.86 -10.68 0.34
CA GLU A 268 6.83 -11.58 0.98
C GLU A 268 7.90 -12.15 0.03
N PRO A 269 7.58 -12.68 -1.17
CA PRO A 269 8.61 -13.20 -2.07
C PRO A 269 9.49 -12.11 -2.70
N ILE A 270 9.03 -10.85 -2.73
CA ILE A 270 9.75 -9.74 -3.40
C ILE A 270 10.67 -8.99 -2.44
N VAL A 271 10.30 -8.89 -1.16
CA VAL A 271 11.08 -8.21 -0.11
C VAL A 271 11.17 -9.04 1.18
N PRO A 272 11.64 -10.31 1.11
CA PRO A 272 11.60 -11.23 2.23
C PRO A 272 12.40 -10.75 3.46
N LEU A 273 13.53 -10.05 3.27
CA LEU A 273 14.34 -9.58 4.39
C LEU A 273 13.65 -8.44 5.14
N THR A 274 12.98 -7.56 4.40
CA THR A 274 12.17 -6.49 4.99
C THR A 274 10.94 -7.05 5.70
N ILE A 275 10.27 -8.05 5.11
CA ILE A 275 9.09 -8.68 5.72
C ILE A 275 9.46 -9.42 7.01
N GLU A 276 10.59 -10.12 7.04
CA GLU A 276 11.14 -10.71 8.27
C GLU A 276 11.37 -9.62 9.34
N ALA A 277 12.04 -8.51 9.00
CA ALA A 277 12.29 -7.42 9.93
C ALA A 277 10.98 -6.75 10.42
N PHE A 278 10.01 -6.58 9.53
CA PHE A 278 8.69 -6.00 9.83
C PHE A 278 7.91 -6.87 10.82
N ARG A 279 7.95 -8.19 10.67
CA ARG A 279 7.38 -9.11 11.66
C ARG A 279 8.02 -8.92 13.03
N ASP A 280 9.34 -9.02 13.10
CA ASP A 280 10.09 -8.99 14.36
C ASP A 280 9.95 -7.68 15.13
N TYR A 281 9.93 -6.54 14.42
CA TYR A 281 10.04 -5.22 15.05
C TYR A 281 8.73 -4.44 15.09
N GLU A 282 7.76 -4.75 14.23
CA GLU A 282 6.46 -4.04 14.19
C GLU A 282 5.27 -4.94 14.51
N MET A 283 5.07 -6.05 13.80
CA MET A 283 3.84 -6.85 13.92
C MET A 283 3.80 -7.71 15.18
N GLU A 284 4.89 -8.41 15.47
CA GLU A 284 5.00 -9.38 16.57
C GLU A 284 5.74 -8.77 17.77
N SER A 285 5.78 -7.43 17.85
CA SER A 285 6.44 -6.71 18.93
C SER A 285 5.44 -6.10 19.91
N VAL A 286 5.84 -6.04 21.19
CA VAL A 286 5.07 -5.34 22.24
C VAL A 286 5.74 -4.01 22.53
N ARG A 287 5.08 -2.91 22.19
CA ARG A 287 5.54 -1.57 22.56
C ARG A 287 5.15 -1.25 24.00
N LEU A 288 6.17 -1.01 24.82
CA LEU A 288 6.00 -0.52 26.18
C LEU A 288 6.10 1.01 26.25
N THR A 289 5.15 1.63 26.93
CA THR A 289 5.17 3.05 27.29
C THR A 289 6.07 3.28 28.50
N ARG A 290 6.36 4.55 28.80
CA ARG A 290 7.12 4.92 30.01
C ARG A 290 6.44 4.38 31.28
N LEU A 291 5.12 4.51 31.39
CA LEU A 291 4.35 4.06 32.57
C LEU A 291 4.40 2.53 32.74
N GLU A 292 4.32 1.79 31.64
CA GLU A 292 4.40 0.32 31.65
C GLU A 292 5.81 -0.15 32.06
N ILE A 293 6.86 0.53 31.59
CA ILE A 293 8.24 0.25 32.01
C ILE A 293 8.42 0.53 33.51
N GLU A 294 7.88 1.62 34.02
CA GLU A 294 7.91 1.97 35.45
C GLU A 294 7.15 0.94 36.29
N ALA A 295 5.97 0.51 35.84
CA ALA A 295 5.19 -0.53 36.50
C ALA A 295 5.96 -1.86 36.61
N LEU A 296 6.62 -2.29 35.52
CA LEU A 296 7.47 -3.48 35.54
C LEU A 296 8.67 -3.36 36.49
N ARG A 297 9.30 -2.18 36.57
CA ARG A 297 10.39 -1.93 37.52
C ARG A 297 9.89 -2.01 38.96
N ALA A 298 8.78 -1.33 39.26
CA ALA A 298 8.16 -1.37 40.57
C ALA A 298 7.78 -2.80 40.98
N GLN A 299 7.23 -3.59 40.07
CA GLN A 299 6.90 -5.00 40.31
C GLN A 299 8.14 -5.82 40.74
N ARG A 300 9.30 -5.58 40.11
CA ARG A 300 10.56 -6.24 40.48
C ARG A 300 11.07 -5.83 41.87
N GLU A 301 10.67 -4.66 42.34
CA GLU A 301 10.99 -4.12 43.68
C GLU A 301 9.92 -4.47 44.73
N GLY A 302 8.91 -5.29 44.39
CA GLY A 302 7.85 -5.73 45.29
C GLY A 302 6.57 -4.88 45.24
N GLY A 303 6.47 -3.93 44.31
CA GLY A 303 5.27 -3.14 44.04
C GLY A 303 4.18 -3.90 43.27
N THR A 304 3.01 -3.26 43.08
CA THR A 304 1.82 -3.90 42.49
C THR A 304 1.93 -4.20 40.99
N GLY A 305 2.83 -3.53 40.27
CA GLY A 305 2.94 -3.64 38.82
C GLY A 305 1.75 -3.02 38.07
N GLU A 306 0.97 -2.16 38.73
CA GLU A 306 -0.12 -1.39 38.13
C GLU A 306 0.40 -0.09 37.51
N LEU A 307 -0.32 0.44 36.52
CA LEU A 307 0.01 1.76 35.98
C LEU A 307 -0.37 2.85 36.97
N ALA A 308 0.45 3.91 37.02
CA ALA A 308 0.13 5.14 37.73
C ALA A 308 -0.83 6.03 36.90
N THR A 309 -2.03 5.53 36.61
CA THR A 309 -3.09 6.24 35.88
C THR A 309 -4.47 5.79 36.32
N ASP A 310 -5.42 6.72 36.43
CA ASP A 310 -6.84 6.41 36.71
C ASP A 310 -7.60 6.05 35.43
N ASN A 311 -6.96 6.12 34.25
CA ASN A 311 -7.59 5.78 32.99
C ASN A 311 -7.79 4.26 32.88
N LYS A 312 -9.04 3.83 33.06
CA LYS A 312 -9.43 2.42 32.97
C LYS A 312 -9.02 1.75 31.65
N ARG A 313 -9.04 2.48 30.53
CA ARG A 313 -8.63 1.89 29.22
C ARG A 313 -7.15 1.60 29.18
N GLU A 314 -6.31 2.52 29.66
CA GLU A 314 -4.86 2.29 29.74
C GLU A 314 -4.54 1.12 30.68
N GLN A 315 -5.28 0.99 31.79
CA GLN A 315 -5.16 -0.17 32.68
C GLN A 315 -5.56 -1.48 32.00
N ASP A 316 -6.65 -1.49 31.24
CA ASP A 316 -7.11 -2.69 30.52
C ASP A 316 -6.12 -3.07 29.41
N GLU A 317 -5.59 -2.10 28.65
CA GLU A 317 -4.52 -2.30 27.66
C GLU A 317 -3.25 -2.87 28.31
N TRP A 318 -2.88 -2.35 29.49
CA TRP A 318 -1.72 -2.85 30.23
C TRP A 318 -1.90 -4.29 30.70
N ARG A 319 -3.07 -4.64 31.25
CA ARG A 319 -3.35 -6.03 31.65
C ARG A 319 -3.24 -7.00 30.48
N GLU A 320 -3.67 -6.59 29.29
CA GLU A 320 -3.53 -7.42 28.09
C GLU A 320 -2.05 -7.60 27.68
N LYS A 321 -1.25 -6.51 27.71
CA LYS A 321 0.19 -6.63 27.45
C LYS A 321 0.90 -7.50 28.48
N ARG A 322 0.53 -7.41 29.76
CA ARG A 322 1.05 -8.30 30.81
C ARG A 322 0.77 -9.76 30.53
N ARG A 323 -0.46 -10.08 30.07
CA ARG A 323 -0.84 -11.43 29.65
C ARG A 323 0.03 -11.94 28.51
N ILE A 324 0.32 -11.09 27.52
CA ILE A 324 1.21 -11.42 26.40
C ILE A 324 2.66 -11.65 26.88
N LEU A 325 3.14 -10.83 27.81
CA LEU A 325 4.49 -10.91 28.36
C LEU A 325 4.69 -12.03 29.39
N GLY A 326 3.60 -12.60 29.92
CA GLY A 326 3.63 -13.62 30.96
C GLY A 326 4.05 -13.10 32.34
N VAL A 327 3.69 -11.85 32.70
CA VAL A 327 4.12 -11.15 33.93
C VAL A 327 3.00 -10.57 34.80
#